data_AF-A0A6G6ST97-F1
#
_entry.id   AF-A0A6G6ST97-F1
#
_cell.length_a   1.000
_cell.length_b   1.000
_cell.length_c   1.000
_cell.angle_alpha   90.00
_cell.angle_beta   90.00
_cell.angle_gamma   90.00
#
_symmetry.space_group_name_H-M   'P 1'
#
loop_
_entity.id
_entity.type
_entity.pdbx_description
1 polymer ?
#
loop_
_entity_poly.entity_id
_entity_poly.type
_entity_poly.pdbx_seq_one_letter_code
_entity_poly.pdbx_strand_id
1 'polypeptide(L)'
;MDMLSSKKDVEVTPLWQRIFWGSITGVIAIVLLLNGGLGTLQAVSTTTAFPFSIVILISIYGLFKALRMDIGKIDIRSKANMYVQPSTRDSGGWQKRLRNVTVYQRRDNVIKFMNLVVLPAFEDVKAEFVKQGLAVTIDTEKDDDIRIVIDHGDNANFIYRVKAKHYLKPSFTLLDEESAQEDQKYFRAEVYLDDGSKGYDIMGYTKENIMNDIVDQYTSHHYFIQNYEMRSDYDVGSNPND
;
A
#
# COMPACT_ATOMS: atom_id res chain seq x y z
N MET A 1 38.33 -3.77 3.77
CA MET A 1 38.23 -4.79 4.83
C MET A 1 38.08 -4.18 6.23
N ASP A 2 38.67 -3.02 6.51
CA ASP A 2 38.62 -2.41 7.86
C ASP A 2 37.27 -1.87 8.33
N MET A 3 36.31 -1.67 7.42
CA MET A 3 34.99 -1.13 7.74
C MET A 3 33.99 -2.19 8.26
N LEU A 4 34.29 -3.48 8.13
CA LEU A 4 33.40 -4.58 8.55
C LEU A 4 33.68 -5.11 9.97
N SER A 5 34.82 -4.76 10.57
CA SER A 5 35.22 -5.21 11.92
C SER A 5 35.08 -4.14 12.99
N SER A 6 34.71 -2.91 12.65
CA SER A 6 34.61 -1.82 13.62
C SER A 6 33.18 -1.67 14.11
N LYS A 7 32.97 -1.99 15.39
CA LYS A 7 31.80 -1.57 16.15
C LYS A 7 31.79 -0.03 16.11
N LYS A 8 30.65 0.57 15.71
CA LYS A 8 30.36 2.01 15.73
C LYS A 8 31.23 2.75 16.77
N ASP A 9 31.97 3.77 16.32
CA ASP A 9 32.56 4.85 17.15
C ASP A 9 34.09 5.01 17.18
N VAL A 10 34.85 4.54 16.18
CA VAL A 10 36.24 5.00 16.02
C VAL A 10 36.56 5.26 14.55
N GLU A 11 36.59 6.54 14.16
CA GLU A 11 36.98 7.04 12.83
C GLU A 11 38.48 6.87 12.50
N VAL A 12 39.25 6.23 13.39
CA VAL A 12 40.68 5.99 13.18
C VAL A 12 40.94 4.49 13.14
N THR A 13 41.10 3.96 11.93
CA THR A 13 41.54 2.58 11.72
C THR A 13 42.93 2.40 12.35
N PRO A 14 43.15 1.43 13.26
CA PRO A 14 44.45 1.25 13.92
C PRO A 14 45.54 1.00 12.88
N LEU A 15 46.60 1.83 12.90
CA LEU A 15 47.67 1.84 11.90
C LEU A 15 48.32 0.46 11.68
N TRP A 16 48.38 -0.36 12.73
CA TRP A 16 48.95 -1.70 12.67
C TRP A 16 48.13 -2.64 11.78
N GLN A 17 46.80 -2.50 11.77
CA GLN A 17 45.91 -3.30 10.93
C GLN A 17 46.07 -2.93 9.45
N ARG A 18 46.26 -1.65 9.13
CA ARG A 18 46.53 -1.18 7.76
C ARG A 18 47.87 -1.67 7.23
N ILE A 19 48.91 -1.68 8.06
CA ILE A 19 50.24 -2.22 7.70
C ILE A 19 50.18 -3.74 7.52
N PHE A 20 49.47 -4.44 8.40
CA PHE A 20 49.28 -5.89 8.31
C PHE A 20 48.58 -6.29 7.01
N TRP A 21 47.42 -5.68 6.70
CA TRP A 21 46.69 -5.94 5.46
C TRP A 21 47.48 -5.51 4.22
N GLY A 22 48.15 -4.37 4.26
CA GLY A 22 49.00 -3.89 3.16
C GLY A 22 50.16 -4.85 2.86
N SER A 23 50.87 -5.30 3.90
CA SER A 23 51.98 -6.25 3.77
C SER A 23 51.51 -7.58 3.20
N ILE A 24 50.39 -8.12 3.70
CA ILE A 24 49.78 -9.35 3.17
C ILE A 24 49.44 -9.22 1.68
N THR A 25 48.82 -8.11 1.26
CA THR A 25 48.49 -7.92 -0.17
C THR A 25 49.74 -7.79 -1.04
N GLY A 26 50.80 -7.15 -0.54
CA GLY A 26 52.09 -7.04 -1.23
C GLY A 26 52.79 -8.38 -1.39
N VAL A 27 52.82 -9.20 -0.32
CA VAL A 27 53.39 -10.56 -0.36
C VAL A 27 52.60 -11.45 -1.33
N ILE A 28 51.28 -11.40 -1.29
CA ILE A 28 50.43 -12.15 -2.23
C ILE A 28 50.70 -11.71 -3.67
N ALA A 29 50.84 -10.41 -3.95
CA ALA A 29 51.17 -9.92 -5.28
C ALA A 29 52.53 -10.42 -5.79
N ILE A 30 53.56 -10.42 -4.93
CA ILE A 30 54.89 -10.95 -5.28
C ILE A 30 54.83 -12.45 -5.58
N VAL A 31 54.13 -13.23 -4.76
CA VAL A 31 53.95 -14.68 -4.96
C VAL A 31 53.20 -14.99 -6.25
N LEU A 32 52.23 -14.15 -6.63
CA LEU A 32 51.46 -14.29 -7.87
C LEU A 32 52.29 -13.95 -9.12
N LEU A 33 53.17 -12.94 -9.04
CA LEU A 33 54.11 -12.60 -10.12
C LEU A 33 55.10 -13.74 -10.38
N LEU A 34 55.58 -14.41 -9.31
CA LEU A 34 56.51 -15.54 -9.43
C LEU A 34 55.85 -16.82 -9.99
N ASN A 35 54.55 -17.02 -9.76
CA ASN A 35 53.79 -18.20 -10.23
C ASN A 35 53.14 -18.00 -11.62
N GLY A 36 53.64 -17.08 -12.44
CA GLY A 36 53.19 -16.93 -13.83
C GLY A 36 52.05 -15.94 -14.08
N GLY A 37 51.71 -15.08 -13.09
CA GLY A 37 51.10 -13.75 -13.25
C GLY A 37 49.65 -13.64 -13.76
N LEU A 38 49.24 -14.44 -14.75
CA LEU A 38 47.98 -14.26 -15.49
C LEU A 38 47.02 -15.45 -15.31
N GLY A 39 47.48 -16.68 -15.50
CA GLY A 39 46.62 -17.87 -15.37
C GLY A 39 46.19 -18.14 -13.93
N THR A 40 47.13 -18.00 -12.98
CA THR A 40 46.89 -18.22 -11.54
C THR A 40 45.98 -17.14 -10.95
N LEU A 41 46.12 -15.89 -11.41
CA LEU A 41 45.30 -14.76 -10.95
C LEU A 41 43.83 -14.93 -11.38
N GLN A 42 43.60 -15.39 -12.61
CA GLN A 42 42.27 -15.65 -13.13
C GLN A 42 41.59 -16.85 -12.45
N ALA A 43 42.34 -17.92 -12.18
CA ALA A 43 41.82 -19.10 -11.47
C ALA A 43 41.42 -18.77 -10.01
N VAL A 44 42.26 -18.00 -9.30
CA VAL A 44 41.97 -17.54 -7.93
C VAL A 44 40.76 -16.60 -7.91
N SER A 45 40.67 -15.68 -8.86
CA SER A 45 39.52 -14.76 -8.98
C SER A 45 38.21 -15.52 -9.26
N THR A 46 38.23 -16.47 -10.19
CA THR A 46 37.03 -17.29 -10.54
C THR A 46 36.59 -18.16 -9.36
N THR A 47 37.55 -18.78 -8.66
CA THR A 47 37.27 -19.63 -7.49
C THR A 47 36.74 -18.82 -6.31
N THR A 48 37.14 -17.56 -6.17
CA THR A 48 36.66 -16.66 -5.10
C THR A 48 35.33 -15.98 -5.46
N ALA A 49 35.08 -15.71 -6.74
CA ALA A 49 33.85 -15.10 -7.22
C ALA A 49 32.64 -16.05 -7.10
N PHE A 50 32.85 -17.36 -7.25
CA PHE A 50 31.79 -18.36 -7.14
C PHE A 50 31.11 -18.41 -5.75
N PRO A 51 31.82 -18.58 -4.62
CA PRO A 51 31.20 -18.57 -3.30
C PRO A 51 30.64 -17.19 -2.94
N PHE A 52 31.27 -16.10 -3.39
CA PHE A 52 30.74 -14.75 -3.16
C PHE A 52 29.42 -14.51 -3.91
N SER A 53 29.27 -15.07 -5.11
CA SER A 53 28.02 -14.99 -5.89
C SER A 53 26.85 -15.64 -5.15
N ILE A 54 27.08 -16.74 -4.41
CA ILE A 54 26.04 -17.38 -3.59
C ILE A 54 25.56 -16.42 -2.48
N VAL A 55 26.48 -15.71 -1.83
CA VAL A 55 26.15 -14.72 -0.78
C VAL A 55 25.34 -13.56 -1.36
N ILE A 56 25.70 -13.06 -2.53
CA ILE A 56 24.94 -12.02 -3.23
C ILE A 56 23.53 -12.52 -3.56
N LEU A 57 23.37 -13.74 -4.09
CA LEU A 57 22.06 -14.31 -4.42
C LEU A 57 21.16 -14.44 -3.18
N ILE A 58 21.70 -14.91 -2.05
CA ILE A 58 20.98 -14.96 -0.77
C ILE A 58 20.58 -13.56 -0.31
N SER A 59 21.47 -12.57 -0.48
CA SER A 59 21.20 -11.19 -0.09
C SER A 59 20.11 -10.54 -0.94
N ILE A 60 20.13 -10.78 -2.26
CA ILE A 60 19.08 -10.35 -3.19
C ILE A 60 17.74 -11.00 -2.81
N TYR A 61 17.73 -12.30 -2.53
CA TYR A 61 16.53 -13.00 -2.08
C TYR A 61 15.99 -12.43 -0.75
N GLY A 62 16.88 -12.18 0.21
CA GLY A 62 16.55 -11.54 1.48
C GLY A 62 15.97 -10.13 1.30
N LEU A 63 16.54 -9.35 0.39
CA LEU A 63 16.07 -8.02 0.04
C LEU A 63 14.67 -8.09 -0.60
N PHE A 64 14.44 -8.98 -1.56
CA PHE A 64 13.11 -9.15 -2.16
C PHE A 64 12.08 -9.60 -1.14
N LYS A 65 12.45 -10.48 -0.20
CA LYS A 65 11.56 -10.92 0.88
C LYS A 65 11.25 -9.77 1.85
N ALA A 66 12.25 -8.98 2.23
CA ALA A 66 12.08 -7.81 3.08
C ALA A 66 11.21 -6.75 2.38
N LEU A 67 11.48 -6.46 1.12
CA LEU A 67 10.69 -5.52 0.32
C LEU A 67 9.24 -5.98 0.17
N ARG A 68 8.97 -7.27 -0.06
CA ARG A 68 7.59 -7.80 -0.09
C ARG A 68 6.88 -7.64 1.25
N MET A 69 7.58 -7.86 2.36
CA MET A 69 7.03 -7.67 3.70
C MET A 69 6.80 -6.18 4.01
N ASP A 70 7.68 -5.31 3.54
CA ASP A 70 7.55 -3.86 3.71
C ASP A 70 6.49 -3.28 2.79
N ILE A 71 6.30 -3.78 1.57
CA ILE A 71 5.14 -3.42 0.72
C ILE A 71 3.85 -3.79 1.46
N GLY A 72 3.75 -4.98 2.06
CA GLY A 72 2.58 -5.36 2.85
C GLY A 72 2.36 -4.49 4.10
N LYS A 73 3.43 -4.01 4.74
CA LYS A 73 3.35 -3.14 5.94
C LYS A 73 3.13 -1.67 5.61
N ILE A 74 3.72 -1.17 4.52
CA ILE A 74 3.50 0.16 3.96
C ILE A 74 2.04 0.22 3.51
N ASP A 75 1.53 -0.81 2.85
CA ASP A 75 0.12 -0.92 2.49
C ASP A 75 -0.77 -0.83 3.73
N ILE A 76 -0.46 -1.56 4.82
CA ILE A 76 -1.25 -1.48 6.06
C ILE A 76 -1.09 -0.13 6.78
N ARG A 77 0.07 0.56 6.69
CA ARG A 77 0.32 1.85 7.38
C ARG A 77 -0.17 3.07 6.59
N SER A 78 -0.01 3.09 5.27
CA SER A 78 -0.64 4.08 4.40
C SER A 78 -2.15 3.89 4.40
N LYS A 79 -2.62 2.63 4.40
CA LYS A 79 -4.06 2.34 4.58
C LYS A 79 -4.53 2.56 6.00
N ALA A 80 -3.71 2.40 7.05
CA ALA A 80 -4.06 2.80 8.43
C ALA A 80 -4.42 4.29 8.51
N ASN A 81 -3.73 5.15 7.77
CA ASN A 81 -4.12 6.55 7.64
C ASN A 81 -5.38 6.76 6.78
N MET A 82 -5.77 5.80 5.94
CA MET A 82 -7.03 5.76 5.18
C MET A 82 -8.20 5.18 5.99
N TYR A 83 -7.94 4.26 6.94
CA TYR A 83 -8.88 3.78 7.96
C TYR A 83 -9.13 4.80 9.08
N VAL A 84 -8.30 5.85 9.16
CA VAL A 84 -8.57 6.99 10.02
C VAL A 84 -9.60 7.83 9.27
N GLN A 85 -10.88 7.61 9.61
CA GLN A 85 -11.95 8.61 9.44
C GLN A 85 -11.30 9.99 9.45
N PRO A 86 -11.36 10.78 8.35
CA PRO A 86 -10.86 12.13 8.39
C PRO A 86 -11.51 12.73 9.63
N SER A 87 -10.68 13.22 10.55
CA SER A 87 -11.15 13.81 11.79
C SER A 87 -11.82 15.13 11.43
N THR A 88 -12.97 15.05 10.77
CA THR A 88 -13.85 16.18 10.61
C THR A 88 -14.22 16.57 12.02
N ARG A 89 -14.17 17.88 12.28
CA ARG A 89 -14.37 18.48 13.60
C ARG A 89 -15.74 18.12 14.22
N ASP A 90 -16.62 17.46 13.47
CA ASP A 90 -18.02 17.18 13.80
C ASP A 90 -18.39 15.69 13.96
N SER A 91 -17.41 14.77 13.99
CA SER A 91 -17.69 13.32 14.07
C SER A 91 -18.10 12.81 15.48
N GLY A 92 -18.32 13.69 16.46
CA GLY A 92 -18.71 13.31 17.82
C GLY A 92 -17.61 12.66 18.67
N GLY A 93 -16.34 12.88 18.33
CA GLY A 93 -15.16 12.47 19.11
C GLY A 93 -14.71 11.02 18.93
N TRP A 94 -13.46 10.73 19.28
CA TRP A 94 -12.84 9.40 19.15
C TRP A 94 -13.52 8.31 19.97
N GLN A 95 -14.27 8.68 21.01
CA GLN A 95 -15.05 7.78 21.86
C GLN A 95 -16.25 7.19 21.12
N LYS A 96 -16.93 7.99 20.28
CA LYS A 96 -18.02 7.52 19.42
C LYS A 96 -17.48 6.58 18.34
N ARG A 97 -16.27 6.86 17.84
CA ARG A 97 -15.53 6.00 16.91
C ARG A 97 -15.20 4.65 17.53
N LEU A 98 -14.58 4.66 18.72
CA LEU A 98 -14.22 3.42 19.42
C LEU A 98 -15.43 2.55 19.71
N ARG A 99 -16.56 3.16 20.11
CA ARG A 99 -17.80 2.44 20.36
C ARG A 99 -18.34 1.76 19.10
N ASN A 100 -18.17 2.34 17.91
CA ASN A 100 -18.61 1.73 16.65
C ASN A 100 -17.74 0.55 16.20
N VAL A 101 -16.45 0.54 16.55
CA VAL A 101 -15.51 -0.53 16.17
C VAL A 101 -15.87 -1.89 16.82
N THR A 102 -16.51 -1.87 17.99
CA THR A 102 -16.82 -3.08 18.76
C THR A 102 -18.19 -3.69 18.42
N VAL A 103 -19.02 -3.04 17.61
CA VAL A 103 -20.39 -3.52 17.34
C VAL A 103 -20.44 -4.41 16.10
N TYR A 104 -20.76 -5.68 16.30
CA TYR A 104 -21.11 -6.59 15.21
C TYR A 104 -22.52 -6.25 14.69
N GLN A 105 -22.60 -5.61 13.53
CA GLN A 105 -23.87 -5.18 12.94
C GLN A 105 -24.56 -6.31 12.17
N ARG A 106 -25.90 -6.36 12.27
CA ARG A 106 -26.74 -7.25 11.46
C ARG A 106 -26.94 -6.67 10.06
N ARG A 107 -27.29 -7.54 9.10
CA ARG A 107 -27.53 -7.17 7.69
C ARG A 107 -28.48 -5.97 7.54
N ASP A 108 -29.60 -6.00 8.26
CA ASP A 108 -30.63 -4.96 8.15
C ASP A 108 -30.14 -3.57 8.56
N ASN A 109 -29.25 -3.50 9.54
CA ASN A 109 -28.67 -2.23 9.97
C ASN A 109 -27.74 -1.66 8.91
N VAL A 110 -26.97 -2.52 8.23
CA VAL A 110 -26.08 -2.11 7.14
C VAL A 110 -26.89 -1.62 5.94
N ILE A 111 -27.95 -2.32 5.56
CA ILE A 111 -28.84 -1.89 4.46
C ILE A 111 -29.55 -0.59 4.79
N LYS A 112 -30.05 -0.43 6.03
CA LYS A 112 -30.61 0.85 6.50
C LYS A 112 -29.60 1.97 6.42
N PHE A 113 -28.36 1.74 6.84
CA PHE A 113 -27.28 2.71 6.72
C PHE A 113 -27.01 3.10 5.27
N MET A 114 -26.97 2.12 4.36
CA MET A 114 -26.81 2.37 2.93
C MET A 114 -27.94 3.25 2.37
N ASN A 115 -29.20 2.94 2.68
CA ASN A 115 -30.35 3.67 2.14
C ASN A 115 -30.58 5.04 2.80
N LEU A 116 -30.28 5.18 4.10
CA LEU A 116 -30.57 6.41 4.86
C LEU A 116 -29.38 7.38 4.93
N VAL A 117 -28.16 6.91 4.68
CA VAL A 117 -26.94 7.72 4.83
C VAL A 117 -26.11 7.74 3.55
N VAL A 118 -25.79 6.58 2.97
CA VAL A 118 -24.91 6.50 1.78
C VAL A 118 -25.62 7.05 0.54
N LEU A 119 -26.83 6.56 0.24
CA LEU A 119 -27.57 6.97 -0.96
C LEU A 119 -27.88 8.48 -0.96
N PRO A 120 -28.37 9.10 0.14
CA PRO A 120 -28.55 10.55 0.19
C PRO A 120 -27.24 11.34 0.09
N ALA A 121 -26.12 10.80 0.57
CA ALA A 121 -24.81 11.43 0.38
C ALA A 121 -24.39 11.42 -1.10
N PHE A 122 -24.64 10.31 -1.81
CA PHE A 122 -24.31 10.18 -3.23
C PHE A 122 -25.14 11.13 -4.08
N GLU A 123 -26.44 11.28 -3.79
CA GLU A 123 -27.30 12.22 -4.52
C GLU A 123 -26.86 13.68 -4.32
N ASP A 124 -26.49 14.07 -3.10
CA ASP A 124 -25.97 15.42 -2.83
C ASP A 124 -24.65 15.67 -3.60
N VAL A 125 -23.73 14.70 -3.56
CA VAL A 125 -22.43 14.80 -4.26
C VAL A 125 -22.62 14.84 -5.78
N LYS A 126 -23.52 14.01 -6.32
CA LYS A 126 -23.91 14.03 -7.73
C LYS A 126 -24.47 15.39 -8.12
N ALA A 127 -25.36 15.97 -7.32
CA ALA A 127 -25.93 17.28 -7.61
C ALA A 127 -24.86 18.37 -7.72
N GLU A 128 -23.83 18.34 -6.85
CA GLU A 128 -22.71 19.28 -6.94
C GLU A 128 -21.80 19.02 -8.15
N PHE A 129 -21.44 17.78 -8.45
CA PHE A 129 -20.61 17.47 -9.63
C PHE A 129 -21.32 17.77 -10.96
N VAL A 130 -22.63 17.55 -11.03
CA VAL A 130 -23.43 17.91 -12.22
C VAL A 130 -23.45 19.43 -12.43
N LYS A 131 -23.49 20.24 -11.36
CA LYS A 131 -23.36 21.70 -11.47
C LYS A 131 -22.00 22.13 -12.04
N GLN A 132 -20.95 21.33 -11.81
CA GLN A 132 -19.62 21.54 -12.36
C GLN A 132 -19.48 21.01 -13.80
N GLY A 133 -20.55 20.47 -14.39
CA GLY A 133 -20.58 20.00 -15.78
C GLY A 133 -20.09 18.56 -15.98
N LEU A 134 -19.89 17.80 -14.90
CA LEU A 134 -19.47 16.39 -14.99
C LEU A 134 -20.69 15.46 -15.13
N ALA A 135 -20.56 14.42 -15.95
CA ALA A 135 -21.58 13.38 -16.05
C ALA A 135 -21.39 12.38 -14.91
N VAL A 136 -22.39 12.30 -14.02
CA VAL A 136 -22.36 11.44 -12.84
C VAL A 136 -23.56 10.50 -12.85
N THR A 137 -23.28 9.20 -12.73
CA THR A 137 -24.30 8.16 -12.64
C THR A 137 -24.23 7.47 -11.28
N ILE A 138 -25.38 7.17 -10.70
CA ILE A 138 -25.50 6.36 -9.49
C ILE A 138 -26.20 5.08 -9.91
N ASP A 139 -25.62 3.95 -9.54
CA ASP A 139 -26.18 2.63 -9.78
C ASP A 139 -26.49 1.96 -8.46
N THR A 140 -27.75 1.55 -8.34
CA THR A 140 -28.38 0.92 -7.18
C THR A 140 -29.05 -0.41 -7.57
N GLU A 141 -28.51 -1.13 -8.57
CA GLU A 141 -29.05 -2.43 -9.03
C GLU A 141 -29.36 -3.41 -7.88
N LYS A 142 -28.62 -3.32 -6.76
CA LYS A 142 -28.89 -4.10 -5.55
C LYS A 142 -28.80 -3.22 -4.30
N ASP A 143 -29.70 -3.44 -3.35
CA ASP A 143 -29.70 -2.77 -2.04
C ASP A 143 -28.43 -3.00 -1.21
N ASP A 144 -27.61 -3.99 -1.57
CA ASP A 144 -26.34 -4.33 -0.91
C ASP A 144 -25.10 -3.81 -1.67
N ASP A 145 -25.29 -3.09 -2.76
CA ASP A 145 -24.22 -2.59 -3.63
C ASP A 145 -24.63 -1.27 -4.32
N ILE A 146 -24.10 -0.16 -3.82
CA ILE A 146 -24.37 1.19 -4.37
C ILE A 146 -23.06 1.75 -4.90
N ARG A 147 -23.04 2.23 -6.15
CA ARG A 147 -21.87 2.89 -6.73
C ARG A 147 -22.21 4.24 -7.35
N ILE A 148 -21.30 5.19 -7.20
CA ILE A 148 -21.30 6.45 -7.93
C ILE A 148 -20.14 6.42 -8.93
N VAL A 149 -20.43 6.77 -10.17
CA VAL A 149 -19.49 6.79 -11.28
C VAL A 149 -19.45 8.20 -11.84
N ILE A 150 -18.26 8.80 -11.83
CA ILE A 150 -17.99 10.10 -12.42
C ILE A 150 -17.23 9.85 -13.72
N ASP A 151 -17.84 10.25 -14.83
CA ASP A 151 -17.30 10.06 -16.16
C ASP A 151 -16.26 11.14 -16.48
N HIS A 152 -15.08 10.71 -16.89
CA HIS A 152 -13.99 11.57 -17.33
C HIS A 152 -13.61 11.37 -18.81
N GLY A 153 -14.29 10.46 -19.52
CA GLY A 153 -13.82 10.01 -20.82
C GLY A 153 -12.52 9.19 -20.75
N ASP A 154 -12.10 8.64 -21.90
CA ASP A 154 -10.82 7.94 -22.12
C ASP A 154 -10.34 6.96 -21.02
N ASN A 155 -11.28 6.19 -20.44
CA ASN A 155 -11.04 5.16 -19.41
C ASN A 155 -10.51 5.69 -18.06
N ALA A 156 -10.66 6.98 -17.78
CA ALA A 156 -10.26 7.59 -16.50
C ALA A 156 -11.43 7.74 -15.51
N ASN A 157 -12.49 6.95 -15.66
CA ASN A 157 -13.71 7.07 -14.85
C ASN A 157 -13.40 6.82 -13.38
N PHE A 158 -13.93 7.68 -12.52
CA PHE A 158 -13.84 7.50 -11.08
C PHE A 158 -15.05 6.71 -10.59
N ILE A 159 -14.79 5.59 -9.89
CA ILE A 159 -15.83 4.73 -9.33
C ILE A 159 -15.64 4.66 -7.82
N TYR A 160 -16.67 5.04 -7.08
CA TYR A 160 -16.76 4.85 -5.64
C TYR A 160 -17.93 3.93 -5.33
N ARG A 161 -17.65 2.73 -4.81
CA ARG A 161 -18.63 1.65 -4.61
C ARG A 161 -18.72 1.26 -3.15
N VAL A 162 -19.91 1.23 -2.56
CA VAL A 162 -20.16 0.76 -1.20
C VAL A 162 -20.90 -0.56 -1.26
N LYS A 163 -20.30 -1.61 -0.68
CA LYS A 163 -20.86 -2.96 -0.67
C LYS A 163 -21.05 -3.50 0.74
N ALA A 164 -22.22 -4.08 1.01
CA ALA A 164 -22.44 -4.83 2.24
C ALA A 164 -21.80 -6.23 2.11
N LYS A 165 -20.76 -6.49 2.91
CA LYS A 165 -20.12 -7.81 3.01
C LYS A 165 -20.39 -8.48 4.34
N HIS A 166 -20.50 -9.80 4.32
CA HIS A 166 -20.64 -10.62 5.51
C HIS A 166 -19.31 -11.29 5.86
N TYR A 167 -19.04 -11.35 7.16
CA TYR A 167 -17.87 -12.00 7.73
C TYR A 167 -18.31 -12.92 8.87
N LEU A 168 -17.53 -13.97 9.11
CA LEU A 168 -17.69 -14.79 10.31
C LEU A 168 -17.08 -14.05 11.50
N LYS A 169 -17.80 -14.02 12.63
CA LYS A 169 -17.28 -13.50 13.88
C LYS A 169 -15.97 -14.25 14.21
N PRO A 170 -14.86 -13.53 14.49
CA PRO A 170 -13.66 -14.18 14.94
C PRO A 170 -13.97 -14.95 16.23
N SER A 171 -13.60 -16.22 16.27
CA SER A 171 -13.74 -17.10 17.44
C SER A 171 -12.74 -16.68 18.53
N PHE A 172 -12.94 -15.51 19.13
CA PHE A 172 -12.16 -15.02 20.27
C PHE A 172 -12.98 -15.03 21.57
N THR A 173 -14.29 -15.20 21.48
CA THR A 173 -15.20 -15.42 22.61
C THR A 173 -15.41 -16.91 22.82
N LEU A 174 -14.74 -17.48 23.83
CA LEU A 174 -15.00 -18.83 24.36
C LEU A 174 -16.36 -18.97 25.09
N LEU A 175 -17.22 -17.95 24.99
CA LEU A 175 -18.40 -17.80 25.86
C LEU A 175 -19.75 -18.07 25.16
N ASP A 176 -19.79 -18.21 23.83
CA ASP A 176 -21.06 -18.30 23.09
C ASP A 176 -21.13 -19.52 22.14
N GLU A 177 -20.83 -20.72 22.64
CA GLU A 177 -20.98 -21.97 21.87
C GLU A 177 -22.46 -22.33 21.55
N GLU A 178 -23.44 -21.64 22.12
CA GLU A 178 -24.88 -21.95 21.97
C GLU A 178 -25.66 -21.07 20.97
N SER A 179 -25.00 -20.22 20.18
CA SER A 179 -25.73 -19.37 19.21
C SER A 179 -25.82 -20.00 17.82
N ALA A 180 -27.04 -20.03 17.26
CA ALA A 180 -27.37 -20.62 15.97
C ALA A 180 -26.44 -20.15 14.85
N GLN A 181 -26.22 -20.99 13.84
CA GLN A 181 -25.25 -20.79 12.75
C GLN A 181 -25.45 -19.49 11.93
N GLU A 182 -26.61 -18.82 12.05
CA GLU A 182 -26.91 -17.50 11.49
C GLU A 182 -26.39 -16.33 12.35
N ASP A 183 -26.27 -16.51 13.68
CA ASP A 183 -25.78 -15.49 14.63
C ASP A 183 -24.25 -15.34 14.62
N GLN A 184 -23.53 -16.18 13.88
CA GLN A 184 -22.08 -16.08 13.72
C GLN A 184 -21.64 -15.12 12.60
N LYS A 185 -22.57 -14.56 11.82
CA LYS A 185 -22.24 -13.62 10.74
C LYS A 185 -22.42 -12.18 11.21
N TYR A 186 -21.47 -11.31 10.90
CA TYR A 186 -21.62 -9.86 11.02
C TYR A 186 -21.42 -9.21 9.66
N PHE A 187 -22.08 -8.07 9.45
CA PHE A 187 -22.04 -7.35 8.18
C PHE A 187 -21.26 -6.04 8.34
N ARG A 188 -20.55 -5.65 7.29
CA ARG A 188 -19.83 -4.37 7.17
C ARG A 188 -20.18 -3.67 5.87
N ALA A 189 -20.16 -2.34 5.87
CA ALA A 189 -20.31 -1.53 4.67
C ALA A 189 -18.92 -1.14 4.20
N GLU A 190 -18.41 -1.79 3.15
CA GLU A 190 -17.05 -1.56 2.68
C GLU A 190 -17.03 -0.75 1.39
N VAL A 191 -16.14 0.24 1.35
CA VAL A 191 -15.89 1.07 0.16
C VAL A 191 -14.89 0.37 -0.75
N TYR A 192 -15.11 0.34 -2.05
CA TYR A 192 -14.20 -0.17 -3.07
C TYR A 192 -14.01 0.91 -4.14
N LEU A 193 -12.75 1.20 -4.46
CA LEU A 193 -12.34 2.11 -5.52
C LEU A 193 -11.75 1.29 -6.69
N ASP A 194 -11.69 1.90 -7.88
CA ASP A 194 -11.17 1.23 -9.09
C ASP A 194 -9.63 1.05 -9.08
N ASP A 195 -8.94 1.77 -8.20
CA ASP A 195 -7.47 1.71 -8.02
C ASP A 195 -6.95 0.39 -7.40
N GLY A 196 -7.85 -0.57 -7.16
CA GLY A 196 -7.53 -1.85 -6.53
C GLY A 196 -7.26 -1.76 -5.03
N SER A 197 -7.54 -0.61 -4.39
CA SER A 197 -7.49 -0.49 -2.93
C SER A 197 -8.47 -1.47 -2.28
N LYS A 198 -8.01 -2.14 -1.22
CA LYS A 198 -8.84 -3.07 -0.44
C LYS A 198 -9.81 -2.28 0.40
N GLY A 199 -11.07 -2.69 0.41
CA GLY A 199 -12.13 -1.89 0.98
C GLY A 199 -12.07 -1.70 2.48
N TYR A 200 -12.44 -0.50 2.92
CA TYR A 200 -12.52 -0.08 4.32
C TYR A 200 -13.96 0.08 4.77
N ASP A 201 -14.21 -0.23 6.04
CA ASP A 201 -15.55 -0.17 6.64
C ASP A 201 -15.93 1.27 7.00
N ILE A 202 -17.02 1.76 6.43
CA ILE A 202 -17.57 3.10 6.69
C ILE A 202 -18.77 3.09 7.66
N MET A 203 -19.04 1.95 8.30
CA MET A 203 -20.13 1.86 9.26
C MET A 203 -20.02 2.92 10.36
N GLY A 204 -21.08 3.73 10.48
CA GLY A 204 -21.17 4.81 11.47
C GLY A 204 -20.60 6.15 11.03
N TYR A 205 -20.22 6.30 9.76
CA TYR A 205 -19.95 7.60 9.15
C TYR A 205 -21.25 8.43 9.10
N THR A 206 -21.14 9.74 9.24
CA THR A 206 -22.27 10.63 8.94
C THR A 206 -22.39 10.84 7.43
N LYS A 207 -23.52 11.38 6.97
CA LYS A 207 -23.69 11.78 5.57
C LYS A 207 -22.54 12.69 5.11
N GLU A 208 -22.20 13.68 5.91
CA GLU A 208 -21.11 14.62 5.65
C GLU A 208 -19.73 13.95 5.62
N ASN A 209 -19.47 12.96 6.48
CA ASN A 209 -18.23 12.20 6.39
C ASN A 209 -18.10 11.47 5.04
N ILE A 210 -19.18 10.87 4.55
CA ILE A 210 -19.19 10.17 3.25
C ILE A 210 -18.98 11.17 2.11
N MET A 211 -19.66 12.31 2.15
CA MET A 211 -19.50 13.34 1.10
C MET A 211 -18.05 13.84 1.01
N ASN A 212 -17.44 14.18 2.15
CA ASN A 212 -16.04 14.62 2.19
C ASN A 212 -15.09 13.52 1.71
N ASP A 213 -15.33 12.27 2.15
CA ASP A 213 -14.52 11.12 1.72
C ASP A 213 -14.56 10.92 0.20
N ILE A 214 -15.74 10.99 -0.43
CA ILE A 214 -15.86 10.89 -1.89
C ILE A 214 -15.05 11.99 -2.60
N VAL A 215 -15.12 13.24 -2.10
CA VAL A 215 -14.39 14.37 -2.68
C VAL A 215 -12.87 14.21 -2.50
N ASP A 216 -12.42 13.73 -1.35
CA ASP A 216 -11.00 13.46 -1.08
C ASP A 216 -10.45 12.35 -2.01
N GLN A 217 -11.22 11.27 -2.20
CA GLN A 217 -10.85 10.19 -3.12
C GLN A 217 -10.85 10.67 -4.58
N TYR A 218 -11.86 11.44 -4.98
CA TYR A 218 -11.93 12.03 -6.32
C TYR A 218 -10.73 12.96 -6.59
N THR A 219 -10.38 13.80 -5.62
CA THR A 219 -9.24 14.71 -5.73
C THR A 219 -7.94 13.92 -5.92
N SER A 220 -7.76 12.85 -5.15
CA SER A 220 -6.61 11.95 -5.27
C SER A 220 -6.55 11.28 -6.65
N HIS A 221 -7.69 10.82 -7.17
CA HIS A 221 -7.83 10.24 -8.51
C HIS A 221 -7.49 11.25 -9.62
N HIS A 222 -7.97 12.49 -9.49
CA HIS A 222 -7.67 13.56 -10.44
C HIS A 222 -6.17 13.88 -10.49
N TYR A 223 -5.49 13.96 -9.34
CA TYR A 223 -4.02 14.11 -9.31
C TYR A 223 -3.30 12.92 -9.94
N PHE A 224 -3.84 11.70 -9.81
CA PHE A 224 -3.29 10.52 -10.46
C PHE A 224 -3.37 10.66 -11.98
N ILE A 225 -4.55 10.99 -12.53
CA ILE A 225 -4.74 11.20 -13.97
C ILE A 225 -3.77 12.27 -14.50
N GLN A 226 -3.73 13.44 -13.86
CA GLN A 226 -2.87 14.55 -14.29
C GLN A 226 -1.38 14.17 -14.35
N ASN A 227 -0.90 13.39 -13.38
CA ASN A 227 0.51 13.02 -13.31
C ASN A 227 0.88 11.80 -14.17
N TYR A 228 -0.08 10.94 -14.50
CA TYR A 228 0.16 9.75 -15.34
C TYR A 228 -0.02 10.05 -16.84
N GLU A 229 -1.00 10.86 -17.23
CA GLU A 229 -1.19 11.27 -18.63
C GLU A 229 -0.06 12.19 -19.12
N MET A 230 0.45 13.11 -18.28
CA MET A 230 1.57 13.99 -18.64
C MET A 230 2.93 13.28 -18.87
N ARG A 231 3.07 12.00 -18.51
CA ARG A 231 4.29 11.23 -18.83
C ARG A 231 4.25 10.57 -20.21
N SER A 232 3.09 10.56 -20.89
CA SER A 232 2.96 9.96 -22.23
C SER A 232 3.41 10.90 -23.36
N ASP A 233 3.44 12.21 -23.14
CA ASP A 233 3.80 13.20 -24.18
C ASP A 233 5.31 13.46 -24.35
N TYR A 234 6.17 12.77 -23.58
CA TYR A 234 7.62 12.91 -23.65
C TYR A 234 8.34 11.73 -24.35
N ASP A 235 7.68 11.02 -25.28
CA ASP A 235 8.34 9.95 -26.04
C ASP A 235 8.00 9.91 -27.54
N VAL A 236 7.81 11.08 -28.17
CA VAL A 236 7.82 11.17 -29.63
C VAL A 236 8.63 12.39 -30.09
N GLY A 237 9.86 12.14 -30.52
CA GLY A 237 10.53 12.99 -31.52
C GLY A 237 11.67 13.87 -31.01
N SER A 238 12.82 13.27 -30.76
CA SER A 238 14.10 13.87 -31.21
C SER A 238 15.20 12.81 -31.23
N ASN A 239 15.31 12.10 -32.35
CA ASN A 239 16.58 11.47 -32.75
C ASN A 239 17.20 12.33 -33.85
N PRO A 240 18.17 13.23 -33.56
CA PRO A 240 18.85 14.01 -34.57
C PRO A 240 20.25 13.45 -34.87
N ASN A 241 20.36 12.13 -35.09
CA ASN A 241 21.53 11.54 -35.74
C ASN A 241 21.24 11.09 -37.19
N ASP A 242 20.26 11.75 -37.83
CA ASP A 242 20.36 12.10 -39.25
C ASP A 242 21.08 13.46 -39.36
#